data_AF-A0A959NG77-F1
#
_entry.id   AF-A0A959NG77-F1
#
_cell.length_a   1.000
_cell.length_b   1.000
_cell.length_c   1.000
_cell.angle_alpha   90.00
_cell.angle_beta   90.00
_cell.angle_gamma   90.00
#
_symmetry.space_group_name_H-M   'P 1'
#
loop_
_entity.id
_entity.type
_entity.pdbx_description
1 polymer ?
#
loop_
_entity_poly.entity_id
_entity_poly.type
_entity_poly.pdbx_seq_one_letter_code
_entity_poly.pdbx_strand_id
1 'polypeptide(L)'
;EMVPLGEKWQNGTLLIQPADTALKPKEIPIEDFFHKIVMLRDRLRVLEQNINSHKNLSEEEKINLQQYITRCYGTLTTFNVLFKNKEDWFVGEKK
;
A
#
# COMPACT_ATOMS: atom_id res chain seq x y z
N GLU A 1 0.62 7.47 -12.00
CA GLU A 1 0.70 8.77 -11.30
C GLU A 1 2.04 8.81 -10.57
N MET A 2 2.80 9.91 -10.64
CA MET A 2 4.07 10.00 -9.91
C MET A 2 3.78 10.39 -8.47
N VAL A 3 3.78 9.40 -7.57
CA VAL A 3 3.59 9.62 -6.14
C VAL A 3 4.94 10.03 -5.52
N PRO A 4 5.05 11.21 -4.89
CA PRO A 4 6.30 11.65 -4.28
C PRO A 4 6.56 10.98 -2.91
N LEU A 5 7.79 10.50 -2.73
CA LEU A 5 8.32 10.08 -1.43
C LEU A 5 8.51 11.31 -0.52
N GLY A 6 8.19 11.17 0.76
CA GLY A 6 8.41 12.20 1.78
C GLY A 6 9.90 12.55 1.90
N GLU A 7 10.20 13.86 1.97
CA GLU A 7 11.58 14.40 1.92
C GLU A 7 12.51 13.79 2.97
N LYS A 8 11.99 13.50 4.17
CA LYS A 8 12.74 12.86 5.26
C LYS A 8 13.28 11.46 4.97
N TRP A 9 12.77 10.80 3.94
CA TRP A 9 13.18 9.44 3.57
C TRP A 9 14.07 9.39 2.34
N GLN A 10 14.30 10.51 1.62
CA GLN A 10 15.10 10.48 0.40
C GLN A 10 16.52 9.95 0.65
N ASN A 11 17.01 9.10 -0.25
CA ASN A 11 18.28 8.37 -0.15
C ASN A 11 18.39 7.48 1.10
N GLY A 12 17.26 7.14 1.71
CA GLY A 12 17.21 6.26 2.86
C GLY A 12 17.31 4.77 2.49
N THR A 13 17.48 3.94 3.51
CA THR A 13 17.53 2.47 3.36
C THR A 13 16.58 1.82 4.35
N LEU A 14 15.74 0.90 3.86
CA LEU A 14 14.99 -0.02 4.70
C LEU A 14 15.90 -1.18 5.11
N LEU A 15 16.02 -1.39 6.42
CA LEU A 15 16.75 -2.52 7.00
C LEU A 15 15.76 -3.55 7.53
N ILE A 16 15.76 -4.75 6.95
CA ILE A 16 15.04 -5.90 7.50
C ILE A 16 16.02 -6.67 8.38
N GLN A 17 15.88 -6.45 9.69
CA GLN A 17 16.75 -7.00 10.72
C GLN A 17 16.23 -8.37 11.19
N PRO A 18 16.99 -9.47 11.00
CA PRO A 18 16.68 -10.74 11.63
C PRO A 18 16.87 -10.66 13.16
N ALA A 19 16.06 -11.44 13.89
CA ALA A 19 16.21 -11.57 15.35
C ALA A 19 17.52 -12.25 15.74
N ASP A 20 18.03 -13.14 14.88
CA ASP A 20 19.36 -13.70 15.00
C ASP A 20 20.41 -12.66 14.56
N THR A 21 21.19 -12.18 15.52
CA THR A 21 22.20 -11.13 15.31
C THR A 21 23.44 -11.63 14.57
N ALA A 22 23.61 -12.95 14.39
CA ALA A 22 24.66 -13.51 13.56
C ALA A 22 24.36 -13.36 12.05
N LEU A 23 23.09 -13.16 11.68
CA LEU A 23 22.67 -13.00 10.30
C LEU A 23 22.73 -11.53 9.86
N LYS A 24 23.19 -11.31 8.63
CA LYS A 24 23.26 -9.96 8.06
C LYS A 24 21.86 -9.43 7.74
N PRO A 25 21.56 -8.16 8.06
CA PRO A 25 20.31 -7.53 7.67
C PRO A 25 20.17 -7.46 6.16
N LYS A 26 18.92 -7.53 5.67
CA LYS A 26 18.62 -7.25 4.27
C LYS A 26 18.42 -5.75 4.11
N GLU A 27 19.25 -5.13 3.29
CA GLU A 27 19.13 -3.72 2.92
C GLU A 27 18.33 -3.58 1.64
N ILE A 28 17.43 -2.60 1.61
CA ILE A 28 16.60 -2.28 0.45
C ILE A 28 16.56 -0.74 0.33
N PRO A 29 16.91 -0.14 -0.82
CA PRO A 29 16.71 1.29 -1.04
C PRO A 29 15.26 1.67 -0.77
N ILE A 30 15.03 2.75 -0.02
CA ILE A 30 13.67 3.10 0.38
C ILE A 30 12.81 3.52 -0.82
N GLU A 31 13.42 4.06 -1.87
CA GLU A 31 12.78 4.38 -3.14
C GLU A 31 12.23 3.12 -3.81
N ASP A 32 13.01 2.03 -3.85
CA ASP A 32 12.58 0.74 -4.41
C ASP A 32 11.44 0.15 -3.59
N PHE A 33 11.53 0.21 -2.27
CA PHE A 33 10.46 -0.23 -1.38
C PHE A 33 9.19 0.60 -1.60
N PHE A 34 9.32 1.92 -1.62
CA PHE A 34 8.20 2.84 -1.82
C PHE A 34 7.54 2.65 -3.18
N HIS A 35 8.32 2.46 -4.25
CA HIS A 35 7.79 2.14 -5.56
C HIS A 35 6.93 0.88 -5.53
N LYS A 36 7.35 -0.18 -4.83
CA LYS A 36 6.56 -1.40 -4.66
C LYS A 36 5.25 -1.15 -3.89
N ILE A 37 5.27 -0.29 -2.87
CA ILE A 37 4.07 0.11 -2.12
C ILE A 37 3.08 0.87 -3.02
N VAL A 38 3.58 1.80 -3.84
CA VAL A 38 2.76 2.53 -4.83
C VAL A 38 2.18 1.58 -5.88
N MET A 39 2.98 0.62 -6.39
CA MET A 39 2.48 -0.40 -7.32
C MET A 39 1.38 -1.26 -6.71
N LEU A 40 1.48 -1.62 -5.44
CA LEU A 40 0.45 -2.39 -4.73
C LEU A 40 -0.85 -1.59 -4.63
N ARG A 41 -0.77 -0.29 -4.26
CA ARG A 41 -1.91 0.64 -4.24
C ARG A 41 -2.62 0.67 -5.58
N ASP A 42 -1.85 0.86 -6.66
CA ASP A 42 -2.40 0.99 -8.01
C ASP A 42 -3.08 -0.32 -8.45
N ARG A 43 -2.54 -1.48 -8.07
CA ARG A 43 -3.18 -2.78 -8.32
C ARG A 43 -4.49 -2.96 -7.57
N LEU A 44 -4.56 -2.56 -6.30
CA LEU A 44 -5.81 -2.60 -5.53
C LEU A 44 -6.88 -1.68 -6.12
N ARG A 45 -6.48 -0.48 -6.58
CA ARG A 45 -7.39 0.46 -7.26
C ARG A 45 -7.96 -0.11 -8.55
N VAL A 46 -7.12 -0.77 -9.36
CA VAL A 46 -7.58 -1.44 -10.59
C VAL A 46 -8.49 -2.62 -10.26
N LEU A 47 -8.20 -3.40 -9.22
CA LEU A 47 -9.06 -4.48 -8.76
C LEU A 47 -10.46 -3.98 -8.37
N GLU A 48 -10.52 -2.88 -7.61
CA GLU A 48 -11.79 -2.23 -7.23
C GLU A 48 -12.58 -1.76 -8.45
N GLN A 49 -11.93 -1.13 -9.43
CA GLN A 49 -12.56 -0.73 -10.69
C GLN A 49 -13.13 -1.93 -11.46
N ASN A 50 -12.38 -3.03 -11.52
CA ASN A 50 -12.83 -4.26 -12.18
C ASN A 50 -14.08 -4.82 -11.51
N ILE A 51 -14.13 -4.85 -10.17
CA ILE A 51 -15.31 -5.29 -9.41
C ILE A 51 -16.51 -4.38 -9.68
N ASN A 52 -16.31 -3.07 -9.69
CA ASN A 52 -17.38 -2.10 -9.96
C ASN A 52 -17.99 -2.25 -11.36
N SER A 53 -17.15 -2.54 -12.35
CA SER A 53 -17.58 -2.74 -13.74
C SER A 53 -18.06 -4.17 -14.05
N HIS A 54 -17.99 -5.09 -13.09
CA HIS A 54 -18.30 -6.50 -13.32
C HIS A 54 -19.81 -6.70 -13.50
N LYS A 55 -20.21 -7.16 -14.69
CA LYS A 55 -21.63 -7.28 -15.09
C LYS A 55 -22.38 -8.41 -14.38
N ASN A 56 -21.67 -9.45 -13.97
CA ASN A 56 -22.28 -10.67 -13.42
C ASN A 56 -22.28 -10.74 -11.88
N LEU A 57 -21.69 -9.74 -11.21
CA LEU A 57 -21.74 -9.68 -9.75
C LEU A 57 -23.00 -8.94 -9.32
N SER A 58 -23.70 -9.48 -8.33
CA SER A 58 -24.77 -8.77 -7.65
C SER A 58 -24.23 -7.56 -6.87
N GLU A 59 -25.09 -6.60 -6.58
CA GLU A 59 -24.70 -5.42 -5.79
C GLU A 59 -24.21 -5.79 -4.39
N GLU A 60 -24.79 -6.82 -3.76
CA GLU A 60 -24.35 -7.31 -2.45
C GLU A 60 -22.93 -7.90 -2.50
N GLU A 61 -22.63 -8.71 -3.51
CA GLU A 61 -21.28 -9.26 -3.71
C GLU A 61 -20.24 -8.17 -3.98
N LYS A 62 -20.59 -7.17 -4.79
CA LYS A 62 -19.71 -6.01 -5.04
C LYS A 62 -19.42 -5.27 -3.74
N ILE A 63 -20.43 -4.98 -2.92
CA ILE A 63 -20.26 -4.30 -1.64
C ILE A 63 -19.34 -5.11 -0.72
N ASN A 64 -19.53 -6.41 -0.61
CA ASN A 64 -18.67 -7.27 0.22
C ASN A 64 -17.20 -7.25 -0.23
N LEU A 65 -16.96 -7.36 -1.55
CA LEU A 65 -15.61 -7.29 -2.11
C LEU A 65 -14.97 -5.89 -1.92
N GLN A 66 -15.73 -4.82 -2.11
CA GLN A 66 -15.27 -3.45 -1.85
C GLN A 66 -14.91 -3.24 -0.38
N GLN A 67 -15.69 -3.78 0.56
CA GLN A 67 -15.37 -3.75 1.99
C GLN A 67 -14.07 -4.50 2.28
N TYR A 68 -13.86 -5.66 1.66
CA TYR A 68 -12.61 -6.40 1.79
C TYR A 68 -11.41 -5.59 1.28
N ILE A 69 -11.54 -4.94 0.11
CA ILE A 69 -10.50 -4.04 -0.42
C ILE A 69 -10.23 -2.87 0.54
N THR A 70 -11.27 -2.28 1.10
CA THR A 70 -11.15 -1.21 2.10
C THR A 70 -10.36 -1.68 3.33
N ARG A 71 -10.58 -2.91 3.79
CA ARG A 71 -9.79 -3.51 4.88
C ARG A 71 -8.34 -3.74 4.47
N CYS A 72 -8.08 -4.16 3.22
CA CYS A 72 -6.72 -4.25 2.69
C CYS A 72 -6.01 -2.89 2.68
N TYR A 73 -6.70 -1.80 2.31
CA TYR A 73 -6.12 -0.46 2.45
C TYR A 73 -5.82 -0.11 3.92
N GLY A 74 -6.67 -0.53 4.85
CA GLY A 74 -6.46 -0.38 6.28
C GLY A 74 -5.14 -0.99 6.79
N THR A 75 -4.76 -2.18 6.32
CA THR A 75 -3.50 -2.84 6.75
C THR A 75 -2.25 -2.14 6.21
N LEU A 76 -2.38 -1.33 5.16
CA LEU A 76 -1.29 -0.60 4.53
C LEU A 76 -1.05 0.79 5.14
N THR A 77 -1.94 1.25 6.04
CA THR A 77 -1.85 2.57 6.68
C THR A 77 -0.53 2.80 7.43
N THR A 78 0.14 1.74 7.90
CA THR A 78 1.48 1.82 8.50
C THR A 78 2.49 2.49 7.57
N PHE A 79 2.36 2.32 6.26
CA PHE A 79 3.28 2.88 5.27
C PHE A 79 2.95 4.33 4.87
N ASN A 80 1.87 4.93 5.39
CA ASN A 80 1.50 6.33 5.11
C ASN A 80 2.61 7.32 5.46
N VAL A 81 3.47 6.96 6.42
CA VAL A 81 4.62 7.76 6.82
C VAL A 81 5.62 8.03 5.69
N LEU A 82 5.63 7.20 4.64
CA LEU A 82 6.51 7.33 3.48
C LEU A 82 6.00 8.35 2.45
N PHE A 83 4.71 8.65 2.44
CA PHE A 83 4.11 9.54 1.43
C PHE A 83 4.34 11.01 1.79
N LYS A 84 4.68 11.82 0.79
CA LYS A 84 4.80 13.28 0.97
C LYS A 84 3.43 13.94 1.17
N ASN A 85 2.44 13.53 0.40
CA ASN A 85 1.09 14.13 0.41
C ASN A 85 0.10 13.23 1.15
N LYS A 86 -0.82 13.84 1.90
CA LYS A 86 -1.89 13.11 2.59
C LYS A 86 -2.95 12.52 1.65
N GLU A 87 -3.09 13.12 0.46
CA GLU A 87 -4.04 12.66 -0.57
C GLU A 87 -3.67 11.28 -1.11
N ASP A 88 -2.38 10.94 -1.08
CA ASP A 88 -1.87 9.65 -1.53
C ASP A 88 -1.94 8.55 -0.46
N TRP A 89 -2.38 8.88 0.75
CA TRP A 89 -2.41 7.95 1.88
C TRP A 89 -3.39 6.81 1.64
N PHE A 90 -3.03 5.65 2.15
CA PHE A 90 -3.97 4.56 2.33
C PHE A 90 -5.02 4.97 3.36
N VAL A 91 -6.29 4.79 3.02
CA VAL A 91 -7.44 5.02 3.88
C VAL A 91 -8.24 3.73 3.95
N GLY A 92 -8.34 3.15 5.14
CA GLY A 92 -9.19 1.98 5.40
C GLY A 92 -10.42 2.33 6.23
N GLU A 93 -11.12 1.29 6.71
CA GLU A 93 -12.20 1.45 7.68
C GLU A 93 -11.63 2.12 8.95
N LYS A 94 -12.19 3.29 9.30
CA LYS A 94 -11.96 3.88 10.62
C LYS A 94 -12.67 2.99 11.63
N LYS A 95 -11.90 2.49 12.61
CA LYS A 95 -12.48 1.83 13.79
C LYS A 95 -13.31 2.81 14.61
#